data_AF-A0A1A2L9D9-F1
#
_entry.id   AF-A0A1A2L9D9-F1
#
_cell.length_a   1.000
_cell.length_b   1.000
_cell.length_c   1.000
_cell.angle_alpha   90.00
_cell.angle_beta   90.00
_cell.angle_gamma   90.00
#
_symmetry.space_group_name_H-M   'P 1'
#
loop_
_entity.id
_entity.type
_entity.pdbx_description
1 polymer ?
#
loop_
_entity_poly.entity_id
_entity_poly.type
_entity_poly.pdbx_seq_one_letter_code
_entity_poly.pdbx_strand_id
1 'polypeptide(L)'
;MGVGLLLGAVGVAAYGALGTSSPYCSTAACDEAASTAVVVVWATAAVAAAVAALTMWRLLARARGSVWVRVAAVVGGVGVAVGYVVVGVGASDFAASGPRIWLVGVVVGATIVGCLLVGVPWLSLQSNRAGLATAAASGIAMIVVGVAAVAAPNEYDPVDATTAAPVDIPLEPEILGQEQFRLSVPYFRPRVDAAGAGFIVWTPYWAKDGSTPVLIAYDNAGAARWHYGRGPDQPMTRVRVYDDDTVVVVGFAGDDKRGRAPEVVGLDAVTGEQLWASHDLAMWNALDIDEGASFTSFVERGEESWKGFNARTGQQRWEIPNPAACGDGPLDTVSSLDEPYTVRIADIGSRLVTVNDCSTPDMIKLRVLAHDAVTGDQLGAWPVPGADGVPRNTWKYLSVDRSVGDSVSVSLEKECARRNVDRMTGQIVQQHVPALPGSDAWTVRSMPGAFLFQAH
;
A
#
# COMPACT_ATOMS: atom_id res chain seq x y z
N MET A 1 36.58 -20.89 25.69
CA MET A 1 36.36 -19.57 25.03
C MET A 1 35.83 -19.68 23.59
N GLY A 2 36.14 -20.72 22.80
CA GLY A 2 35.73 -20.79 21.39
C GLY A 2 34.22 -20.94 21.10
N VAL A 3 33.46 -21.64 21.94
CA VAL A 3 32.04 -21.96 21.64
C VAL A 3 31.10 -20.77 21.82
N GLY A 4 31.34 -19.91 22.81
CA GLY A 4 30.50 -18.73 23.08
C GLY A 4 30.63 -17.64 21.99
N LEU A 5 31.85 -17.41 21.49
CA LEU A 5 32.10 -16.53 20.35
C LEU A 5 31.46 -17.06 19.07
N LEU A 6 31.47 -18.38 18.86
CA LEU A 6 30.83 -19.03 17.72
C LEU A 6 29.31 -18.89 17.75
N LEU A 7 28.68 -19.09 18.92
CA LEU A 7 27.23 -18.90 19.08
C LEU A 7 26.82 -17.43 18.93
N GLY A 8 27.61 -16.49 19.45
CA GLY A 8 27.40 -15.07 19.24
C GLY A 8 27.53 -14.67 17.76
N ALA A 9 28.56 -15.18 17.07
CA ALA A 9 28.77 -14.91 15.64
C ALA A 9 27.66 -15.52 14.76
N VAL A 10 27.18 -16.72 15.07
CA VAL A 10 26.06 -17.36 14.36
C VAL A 10 24.76 -16.60 14.59
N GLY A 11 24.51 -16.10 15.81
CA GLY A 11 23.35 -15.26 16.11
C GLY A 11 23.36 -13.94 15.32
N VAL A 12 24.51 -13.27 15.25
CA VAL A 12 24.68 -12.04 14.47
C VAL A 12 24.57 -12.29 12.97
N ALA A 13 25.14 -13.39 12.46
CA ALA A 13 25.06 -13.75 11.04
C ALA A 13 23.64 -14.17 10.60
N ALA A 14 22.93 -14.94 11.42
CA ALA A 14 21.53 -15.30 11.16
C ALA A 14 20.61 -14.07 11.18
N TYR A 15 20.85 -13.12 12.09
CA TYR A 15 20.12 -11.85 12.13
C TYR A 15 20.40 -10.98 10.89
N GLY A 16 21.67 -10.90 10.47
CA GLY A 16 22.05 -10.21 9.23
C GLY A 16 21.44 -10.83 7.97
N ALA A 17 21.24 -12.15 7.95
CA ALA A 17 20.62 -12.86 6.84
C ALA A 17 19.08 -12.73 6.79
N LEU A 18 18.43 -12.45 7.92
CA LEU A 18 16.96 -12.33 8.03
C LEU A 18 16.46 -10.87 7.94
N GLY A 19 17.35 -9.87 8.06
CA GLY A 19 16.98 -8.45 8.22
C GLY A 19 17.17 -7.53 7.00
N THR A 20 17.45 -8.04 5.80
CA THR A 20 17.81 -7.22 4.62
C THR A 20 16.65 -6.81 3.71
N SER A 21 15.44 -6.58 4.21
CA SER A 21 14.40 -5.90 3.41
C SER A 21 13.67 -4.79 4.18
N SER A 22 13.63 -3.62 3.53
CA SER A 22 12.97 -2.34 3.84
C SER A 22 13.66 -1.37 4.84
N PRO A 23 14.01 -0.12 4.43
CA PRO A 23 14.70 0.88 5.25
C PRO A 23 13.81 1.93 5.97
N TYR A 24 12.49 1.78 6.03
CA TYR A 24 11.61 2.77 6.69
C TYR A 24 10.73 2.15 7.79
N CYS A 25 11.11 2.34 9.06
CA CYS A 25 10.32 1.95 10.24
C CYS A 25 10.22 3.16 11.18
N SER A 26 9.08 3.86 11.16
CA SER A 26 8.83 5.08 11.95
C SER A 26 7.47 5.10 12.65
N THR A 27 6.87 3.94 12.99
CA THR A 27 5.48 3.86 13.51
C THR A 27 5.37 3.49 14.99
N ALA A 28 4.23 3.81 15.62
CA ALA A 28 3.90 3.51 17.02
C ALA A 28 3.91 2.01 17.37
N ALA A 29 3.77 1.12 16.38
CA ALA A 29 3.97 -0.32 16.58
C ALA A 29 5.43 -0.66 16.91
N CYS A 30 6.40 0.13 16.42
CA CYS A 30 7.78 0.05 16.87
C CYS A 30 7.95 0.58 18.29
N ASP A 31 7.16 1.57 18.73
CA ASP A 31 7.17 2.04 20.12
C ASP A 31 6.53 1.01 21.07
N GLU A 32 5.48 0.32 20.64
CA GLU A 32 4.84 -0.74 21.43
C GLU A 32 5.71 -2.01 21.49
N ALA A 33 6.27 -2.43 20.35
CA ALA A 33 7.27 -3.50 20.29
C ALA A 33 8.57 -3.13 21.04
N ALA A 34 8.99 -1.86 20.99
CA ALA A 34 10.10 -1.38 21.81
C ALA A 34 9.72 -1.37 23.29
N SER A 35 8.50 -0.97 23.66
CA SER A 35 8.07 -0.95 25.07
C SER A 35 7.95 -2.36 25.66
N THR A 36 7.42 -3.33 24.90
CA THR A 36 7.36 -4.74 25.31
C THR A 36 8.75 -5.38 25.32
N ALA A 37 9.60 -5.08 24.34
CA ALA A 37 10.99 -5.51 24.36
C ALA A 37 11.75 -4.90 25.56
N VAL A 38 11.51 -3.63 25.91
CA VAL A 38 12.07 -2.97 27.09
C VAL A 38 11.61 -3.68 28.36
N VAL A 39 10.32 -4.01 28.50
CA VAL A 39 9.81 -4.76 29.66
C VAL A 39 10.44 -6.15 29.77
N VAL A 40 10.58 -6.88 28.65
CA VAL A 40 11.22 -8.20 28.62
C VAL A 40 12.71 -8.11 28.94
N VAL A 41 13.42 -7.09 28.44
CA VAL A 41 14.83 -6.83 28.76
C VAL A 41 15.00 -6.49 30.24
N TRP A 42 14.12 -5.67 30.83
CA TRP A 42 14.17 -5.37 32.26
C TRP A 42 13.83 -6.57 33.13
N ALA A 43 12.84 -7.38 32.73
CA ALA A 43 12.49 -8.61 33.44
C ALA A 43 13.65 -9.63 33.42
N THR A 44 14.27 -9.83 32.25
CA THR A 44 15.44 -10.72 32.12
C THR A 44 16.66 -10.20 32.90
N ALA A 45 16.91 -8.89 32.88
CA ALA A 45 17.95 -8.26 33.68
C ALA A 45 17.68 -8.42 35.20
N ALA A 46 16.44 -8.24 35.66
CA ALA A 46 16.06 -8.40 37.06
C ALA A 46 16.24 -9.85 37.53
N VAL A 47 15.85 -10.83 36.70
CA VAL A 47 16.07 -12.25 37.00
C VAL A 47 17.56 -12.58 37.03
N ALA A 48 18.36 -12.08 36.08
CA ALA A 48 19.80 -12.28 36.08
C ALA A 48 20.47 -11.66 37.32
N ALA A 49 20.06 -10.46 37.72
CA ALA A 49 20.55 -9.79 38.92
C ALA A 49 20.17 -10.56 40.20
N ALA A 50 18.95 -11.08 40.30
CA ALA A 50 18.52 -11.91 41.42
C ALA A 50 19.34 -13.20 41.52
N VAL A 51 19.60 -13.88 40.39
CA VAL A 51 20.44 -15.09 40.34
C VAL A 51 21.90 -14.75 40.72
N ALA A 52 22.44 -13.63 40.23
CA ALA A 52 23.77 -13.16 40.57
C ALA A 52 23.90 -12.83 42.06
N ALA A 53 22.91 -12.15 42.65
CA ALA A 53 22.88 -11.83 44.07
C ALA A 53 22.81 -13.11 44.93
N LEU A 54 22.00 -14.08 44.53
CA LEU A 54 21.83 -15.34 45.26
C LEU A 54 23.06 -16.25 45.16
N THR A 55 23.74 -16.26 44.01
CA THR A 55 25.02 -16.96 43.83
C THR A 55 26.15 -16.27 44.60
N MET A 56 26.22 -14.93 44.57
CA MET A 56 27.17 -14.14 45.34
C MET A 56 26.97 -14.31 46.85
N TRP A 57 25.73 -14.29 47.35
CA TRP A 57 25.41 -14.59 48.75
C TRP A 57 25.97 -15.96 49.14
N ARG A 58 25.69 -17.00 48.34
CA ARG A 58 26.18 -18.36 48.62
C ARG A 58 27.70 -18.46 48.62
N LEU A 59 28.38 -17.71 47.74
CA LEU A 59 29.84 -17.63 47.71
C LEU A 59 30.41 -16.90 48.94
N LEU A 60 29.82 -15.76 49.32
CA LEU A 60 30.21 -15.00 50.52
C LEU A 60 29.96 -15.78 51.82
N ALA A 61 28.85 -16.51 51.90
CA ALA A 61 28.52 -17.36 53.03
C ALA A 61 29.51 -18.52 53.22
N ARG A 62 30.11 -19.01 52.12
CA ARG A 62 31.16 -20.05 52.14
C ARG A 62 32.57 -19.46 52.34
N ALA A 63 32.82 -18.24 51.87
CA ALA A 63 34.12 -17.59 51.89
C ALA A 63 34.43 -16.90 53.23
N ARG A 64 34.34 -17.64 54.34
CA ARG A 64 34.56 -17.10 55.70
C ARG A 64 36.02 -16.70 56.00
N GLY A 65 36.96 -16.77 55.05
CA GLY A 65 38.38 -16.43 55.29
C GLY A 65 39.21 -15.89 54.12
N SER A 66 38.68 -15.71 52.90
CA SER A 66 39.48 -15.24 51.76
C SER A 66 39.11 -13.82 51.34
N VAL A 67 40.04 -12.88 51.57
CA VAL A 67 39.93 -11.47 51.17
C VAL A 67 39.72 -11.32 49.66
N TRP A 68 40.34 -12.18 48.86
CA TRP A 68 40.24 -12.15 47.40
C TRP A 68 38.83 -12.44 46.86
N VAL A 69 38.06 -13.30 47.53
CA VAL A 69 36.66 -13.58 47.13
C VAL A 69 35.77 -12.36 47.40
N ARG A 70 36.05 -11.60 48.45
CA ARG A 70 35.32 -10.35 48.76
C ARG A 70 35.65 -9.26 47.74
N VAL A 71 36.93 -9.13 47.36
CA VAL A 71 37.35 -8.16 46.32
C VAL A 71 36.70 -8.50 44.98
N ALA A 72 36.72 -9.77 44.55
CA ALA A 72 36.08 -10.19 43.32
C ALA A 72 34.56 -9.95 43.32
N ALA A 73 33.90 -10.16 44.46
CA ALA A 73 32.47 -9.90 44.61
C ALA A 73 32.15 -8.39 44.51
N VAL A 74 32.94 -7.53 45.16
CA VAL A 74 32.76 -6.08 45.08
C VAL A 74 32.99 -5.58 43.65
N VAL A 75 34.05 -6.03 42.98
CA VAL A 75 34.35 -5.63 41.59
C VAL A 75 33.24 -6.10 40.64
N GLY A 76 32.73 -7.32 40.80
CA GLY A 76 31.60 -7.83 40.02
C GLY A 76 30.31 -7.04 40.25
N GLY A 77 30.00 -6.70 41.51
CA GLY A 77 28.83 -5.88 41.85
C GLY A 77 28.90 -4.46 41.27
N VAL A 78 30.08 -3.82 41.34
CA VAL A 78 30.31 -2.50 40.74
C VAL A 78 30.20 -2.57 39.21
N GLY A 79 30.74 -3.60 38.57
CA GLY A 79 30.62 -3.79 37.12
C GLY A 79 29.17 -3.93 36.65
N VAL A 80 28.35 -4.69 37.39
CA VAL A 80 26.90 -4.84 37.10
C VAL A 80 26.16 -3.51 37.31
N ALA A 81 26.46 -2.78 38.38
CA ALA A 81 25.84 -1.48 38.64
C ALA A 81 26.22 -0.43 37.58
N VAL A 82 27.48 -0.38 37.16
CA VAL A 82 27.93 0.53 36.10
C VAL A 82 27.30 0.15 34.76
N GLY A 83 27.22 -1.15 34.42
CA GLY A 83 26.52 -1.61 33.22
C GLY A 83 25.03 -1.23 33.22
N TYR A 84 24.36 -1.38 34.36
CA TYR A 84 22.96 -0.97 34.55
C TYR A 84 22.76 0.53 34.33
N VAL A 85 23.65 1.37 34.89
CA VAL A 85 23.58 2.83 34.74
C VAL A 85 23.90 3.27 33.31
N VAL A 86 24.92 2.69 32.67
CA VAL A 86 25.29 3.06 31.29
C VAL A 86 24.21 2.64 30.28
N VAL A 87 23.62 1.46 30.45
CA VAL A 87 22.50 1.01 29.59
C VAL A 87 21.24 1.82 29.87
N GLY A 88 20.95 2.13 31.14
CA GLY A 88 19.78 2.93 31.53
C GLY A 88 19.85 4.40 31.12
N VAL A 89 21.03 5.02 31.20
CA VAL A 89 21.26 6.42 30.81
C VAL A 89 21.44 6.55 29.29
N GLY A 90 22.00 5.54 28.61
CA GLY A 90 22.04 5.52 27.15
C GLY A 90 20.65 5.36 26.52
N ALA A 91 19.74 4.62 27.15
CA ALA A 91 18.42 4.33 26.59
C ALA A 91 17.58 5.58 26.28
N SER A 92 17.78 6.70 26.97
CA SER A 92 17.09 7.97 26.69
C SER A 92 17.61 8.68 25.44
N ASP A 93 18.92 8.60 25.15
CA ASP A 93 19.51 9.18 23.94
C ASP A 93 19.37 8.23 22.73
N PHE A 94 19.26 6.92 22.96
CA PHE A 94 19.12 5.91 21.90
C PHE A 94 17.69 5.79 21.34
N ALA A 95 16.66 6.20 22.09
CA ALA A 95 15.28 6.28 21.58
C ALA A 95 15.17 7.20 20.33
N ALA A 96 16.08 8.17 20.17
CA ALA A 96 16.11 9.06 19.01
C ALA A 96 16.79 8.47 17.75
N SER A 97 17.50 7.34 17.85
CA SER A 97 18.35 6.81 16.77
C SER A 97 17.79 5.57 16.05
N GLY A 98 16.52 5.25 16.27
CA GLY A 98 15.79 4.21 15.55
C GLY A 98 15.97 2.79 16.11
N PRO A 99 14.96 1.91 15.95
CA PRO A 99 14.86 0.63 16.67
C PRO A 99 15.97 -0.38 16.37
N ARG A 100 16.69 -0.24 15.24
CA ARG A 100 17.75 -1.17 14.82
C ARG A 100 19.04 -1.02 15.64
N ILE A 101 19.40 0.18 16.06
CA ILE A 101 20.63 0.44 16.83
C ILE A 101 20.45 -0.04 18.29
N TRP A 102 19.24 0.08 18.82
CA TRP A 102 18.88 -0.38 20.16
C TRP A 102 18.97 -1.90 20.30
N LEU A 103 18.45 -2.66 19.32
CA LEU A 103 18.48 -4.12 19.33
C LEU A 103 19.92 -4.67 19.27
N VAL A 104 20.81 -4.01 18.53
CA VAL A 104 22.25 -4.34 18.52
C VAL A 104 22.88 -4.11 19.90
N GLY A 105 22.52 -3.01 20.58
CA GLY A 105 22.99 -2.71 21.93
C GLY A 105 22.54 -3.77 22.96
N VAL A 106 21.29 -4.22 22.90
CA VAL A 106 20.76 -5.27 23.77
C VAL A 106 21.43 -6.61 23.50
N VAL A 107 21.61 -6.99 22.23
CA VAL A 107 22.28 -8.25 21.86
C VAL A 107 23.76 -8.24 22.28
N VAL A 108 24.48 -7.14 22.05
CA VAL A 108 25.88 -7.00 22.48
C VAL A 108 25.98 -7.00 24.00
N GLY A 109 25.09 -6.28 24.70
CA GLY A 109 25.03 -6.26 26.17
C GLY A 109 24.76 -7.64 26.77
N ALA A 110 23.76 -8.35 26.26
CA ALA A 110 23.44 -9.72 26.67
C ALA A 110 24.58 -10.70 26.37
N THR A 111 25.28 -10.52 25.25
CA THR A 111 26.44 -11.35 24.87
C THR A 111 27.63 -11.12 25.79
N ILE A 112 27.90 -9.86 26.17
CA ILE A 112 28.97 -9.52 27.12
C ILE A 112 28.64 -10.08 28.50
N VAL A 113 27.41 -9.91 28.99
CA VAL A 113 26.97 -10.44 30.29
C VAL A 113 27.00 -11.96 30.29
N GLY A 114 26.55 -12.62 29.21
CA GLY A 114 26.64 -14.07 29.05
C GLY A 114 28.09 -14.57 29.03
N CYS A 115 28.99 -13.87 28.32
CA CYS A 115 30.42 -14.18 28.31
C CYS A 115 31.06 -14.03 29.69
N LEU A 116 30.67 -13.01 30.47
CA LEU A 116 31.19 -12.78 31.81
C LEU A 116 30.64 -13.79 32.82
N LEU A 117 29.33 -14.06 32.80
CA LEU A 117 28.68 -14.98 33.73
C LEU A 117 29.05 -16.45 33.46
N VAL A 118 29.32 -16.84 32.21
CA VAL A 118 29.74 -18.21 31.86
C VAL A 118 31.25 -18.35 31.87
N GLY A 119 31.99 -17.36 31.37
CA GLY A 119 33.45 -17.41 31.24
C GLY A 119 34.20 -17.37 32.57
N VAL A 120 33.73 -16.57 33.54
CA VAL A 120 34.39 -16.41 34.84
C VAL A 120 34.31 -17.67 35.71
N PRO A 121 33.15 -18.35 35.87
CA PRO A 121 33.11 -19.60 36.62
C PRO A 121 33.72 -20.80 35.87
N TRP A 122 33.76 -20.81 34.53
CA TRP A 122 34.44 -21.87 33.76
C TRP A 122 35.94 -21.93 34.06
N LEU A 123 36.58 -20.78 34.24
CA LEU A 123 37.98 -20.68 34.64
C LEU A 123 38.23 -21.16 36.09
N SER A 124 37.20 -21.16 36.93
CA SER A 124 37.28 -21.55 38.34
C SER A 124 36.88 -23.01 38.62
N LEU A 125 36.11 -23.65 37.74
CA LEU A 125 35.46 -24.96 37.98
C LEU A 125 35.85 -26.01 36.93
N GLN A 126 37.13 -26.04 36.56
CA GLN A 126 37.68 -26.95 35.55
C GLN A 126 37.61 -28.45 35.95
N SER A 127 37.05 -28.82 37.10
CA SER A 127 37.02 -30.20 37.59
C SER A 127 35.63 -30.86 37.69
N ASN A 128 34.50 -30.15 37.48
CA ASN A 128 33.18 -30.76 37.68
C ASN A 128 32.28 -30.70 36.43
N ARG A 129 31.88 -31.89 35.95
CA ARG A 129 30.96 -32.14 34.82
C ARG A 129 29.62 -31.38 34.91
N ALA A 130 29.25 -30.91 36.10
CA ALA A 130 28.03 -30.15 36.34
C ALA A 130 27.98 -28.77 35.63
N GLY A 131 29.12 -28.13 35.34
CA GLY A 131 29.15 -26.81 34.69
C GLY A 131 28.76 -26.81 33.22
N LEU A 132 28.89 -27.95 32.54
CA LEU A 132 28.61 -28.09 31.11
C LEU A 132 27.11 -28.22 30.83
N ALA A 133 26.37 -28.86 31.75
CA ALA A 133 24.93 -29.05 31.65
C ALA A 133 24.16 -27.72 31.84
N THR A 134 24.59 -26.89 32.78
CA THR A 134 23.96 -25.57 33.02
C THR A 134 24.19 -24.61 31.86
N ALA A 135 25.38 -24.58 31.25
CA ALA A 135 25.64 -23.73 30.10
C ALA A 135 24.79 -24.11 28.87
N ALA A 136 24.61 -25.43 28.63
CA ALA A 136 23.77 -25.92 27.55
C ALA A 136 22.28 -25.58 27.77
N ALA A 137 21.77 -25.75 29.00
CA ALA A 137 20.39 -25.43 29.34
C ALA A 137 20.06 -23.94 29.13
N SER A 138 20.97 -23.03 29.53
CA SER A 138 20.80 -21.59 29.34
C SER A 138 20.78 -21.19 27.86
N GLY A 139 21.66 -21.79 27.05
CA GLY A 139 21.69 -21.55 25.61
C GLY A 139 20.41 -22.00 24.91
N ILE A 140 19.89 -23.19 25.27
CA ILE A 140 18.64 -23.71 24.71
C ILE A 140 17.45 -22.82 25.13
N ALA A 141 17.38 -22.39 26.38
CA ALA A 141 16.31 -21.51 26.86
C ALA A 141 16.28 -20.17 26.09
N MET A 142 17.44 -19.56 25.82
CA MET A 142 17.53 -18.33 25.03
C MET A 142 17.11 -18.53 23.57
N ILE A 143 17.47 -19.66 22.95
CA ILE A 143 17.04 -20.00 21.60
C ILE A 143 15.52 -20.21 21.55
N VAL A 144 14.96 -20.95 22.52
CA VAL A 144 13.51 -21.21 22.58
C VAL A 144 12.72 -19.93 22.79
N VAL A 145 13.17 -19.02 23.66
CA VAL A 145 12.51 -17.72 23.87
C VAL A 145 12.64 -16.82 22.64
N GLY A 146 13.80 -16.79 21.99
CA GLY A 146 13.99 -16.05 20.74
C GLY A 146 13.11 -16.57 19.60
N VAL A 147 12.99 -17.90 19.44
CA VAL A 147 12.11 -18.52 18.44
C VAL A 147 10.64 -18.30 18.79
N ALA A 148 10.24 -18.39 20.06
CA ALA A 148 8.85 -18.18 20.48
C ALA A 148 8.40 -16.71 20.34
N ALA A 149 9.30 -15.75 20.53
CA ALA A 149 9.00 -14.32 20.34
C ALA A 149 8.87 -13.95 18.85
N VAL A 150 9.63 -14.61 17.96
CA VAL A 150 9.53 -14.42 16.51
C VAL A 150 8.37 -15.24 15.90
N ALA A 151 7.98 -16.34 16.54
CA ALA A 151 6.89 -17.21 16.12
C ALA A 151 5.55 -16.91 16.79
N ALA A 152 5.48 -15.91 17.68
CA ALA A 152 4.19 -15.39 18.12
C ALA A 152 3.47 -14.92 16.85
N PRO A 153 2.38 -15.58 16.43
CA PRO A 153 1.70 -15.20 15.22
C PRO A 153 1.31 -13.74 15.40
N ASN A 154 1.81 -12.87 14.53
CA ASN A 154 1.20 -11.57 14.33
C ASN A 154 -0.30 -11.86 14.27
N GLU A 155 -1.07 -11.22 15.15
CA GLU A 155 -2.52 -11.35 15.14
C GLU A 155 -2.99 -10.90 13.75
N TYR A 156 -3.09 -11.88 12.84
CA TYR A 156 -3.55 -11.66 11.49
C TYR A 156 -5.00 -11.19 11.65
N ASP A 157 -5.29 -9.96 11.18
CA ASP A 157 -6.68 -9.51 11.09
C ASP A 157 -7.46 -10.60 10.34
N PRO A 158 -8.46 -11.23 10.98
CA PRO A 158 -9.11 -12.39 10.40
C PRO A 158 -9.74 -11.99 9.07
N VAL A 159 -9.32 -12.69 8.02
CA VAL A 159 -9.99 -12.64 6.72
C VAL A 159 -11.31 -13.39 6.88
N ASP A 160 -12.42 -12.69 6.68
CA ASP A 160 -13.73 -13.32 6.52
C ASP A 160 -14.00 -13.46 5.03
N ALA A 161 -13.70 -14.63 4.48
CA ALA A 161 -13.88 -14.91 3.07
C ALA A 161 -14.45 -16.31 2.84
N THR A 162 -15.26 -16.42 1.80
CA THR A 162 -15.68 -17.69 1.21
C THR A 162 -15.26 -17.73 -0.24
N THR A 163 -15.16 -18.93 -0.81
CA THR A 163 -14.94 -19.12 -2.24
C THR A 163 -16.07 -19.93 -2.86
N ALA A 164 -16.28 -19.74 -4.15
CA ALA A 164 -17.24 -20.48 -4.96
C ALA A 164 -16.52 -21.42 -5.94
N ALA A 165 -17.22 -22.47 -6.37
CA ALA A 165 -16.76 -23.27 -7.50
C ALA A 165 -16.67 -22.41 -8.77
N PRO A 166 -15.68 -22.66 -9.66
CA PRO A 166 -15.64 -22.04 -10.98
C PRO A 166 -16.92 -22.32 -11.76
N VAL A 167 -17.36 -21.35 -12.54
CA VAL A 167 -18.50 -21.49 -13.47
C VAL A 167 -18.09 -20.87 -14.79
N ASP A 168 -18.43 -21.56 -15.89
CA ASP A 168 -18.19 -21.06 -17.23
C ASP A 168 -19.10 -19.85 -17.50
N ILE A 169 -18.48 -18.74 -17.91
CA ILE A 169 -19.17 -17.52 -18.28
C ILE A 169 -19.07 -17.39 -19.79
N PRO A 170 -20.19 -17.40 -20.52
CA PRO A 170 -20.15 -17.19 -21.96
C PRO A 170 -19.65 -15.77 -22.25
N LEU A 171 -18.75 -15.63 -23.22
CA LEU A 171 -18.22 -14.33 -23.68
C LEU A 171 -19.33 -13.37 -24.11
N GLU A 172 -20.37 -13.91 -24.74
CA GLU A 172 -21.57 -13.17 -25.11
C GLU A 172 -22.80 -13.93 -24.62
N PRO A 173 -23.72 -13.27 -23.92
CA PRO A 173 -24.99 -13.90 -23.58
C PRO A 173 -25.78 -14.15 -24.88
N GLU A 174 -26.18 -15.40 -25.12
CA GLU A 174 -26.99 -15.77 -26.30
C GLU A 174 -28.30 -14.96 -26.38
N ILE A 175 -28.82 -14.56 -25.22
CA ILE A 175 -30.00 -13.72 -25.07
C ILE A 175 -29.73 -12.75 -23.92
N LEU A 176 -29.82 -11.44 -24.18
CA LEU A 176 -29.91 -10.45 -23.10
C LEU A 176 -31.21 -10.72 -22.35
N GLY A 177 -31.09 -11.14 -21.08
CA GLY A 177 -32.24 -11.49 -20.26
C GLY A 177 -33.23 -10.32 -20.15
N GLN A 178 -34.52 -10.59 -20.38
CA GLN A 178 -35.60 -9.65 -20.03
C GLN A 178 -36.00 -9.73 -18.56
N GLU A 179 -35.41 -10.68 -17.83
CA GLU A 179 -35.73 -10.93 -16.43
C GLU A 179 -35.10 -9.86 -15.54
N GLN A 180 -35.96 -9.20 -14.76
CA GLN A 180 -35.55 -8.30 -13.70
C GLN A 180 -35.85 -8.97 -12.38
N PHE A 181 -34.87 -9.06 -11.48
CA PHE A 181 -35.08 -9.51 -10.12
C PHE A 181 -34.92 -8.35 -9.14
N ARG A 182 -35.42 -8.54 -7.92
CA ARG A 182 -35.24 -7.61 -6.81
C ARG A 182 -34.45 -8.31 -5.73
N LEU A 183 -33.30 -7.76 -5.37
CA LEU A 183 -32.45 -8.26 -4.31
C LEU A 183 -32.46 -7.30 -3.13
N SER A 184 -32.72 -7.83 -1.93
CA SER A 184 -32.53 -7.09 -0.69
C SER A 184 -31.10 -7.32 -0.20
N VAL A 185 -30.30 -6.26 -0.14
CA VAL A 185 -28.90 -6.33 0.30
C VAL A 185 -28.74 -5.72 1.69
N PRO A 186 -27.80 -6.21 2.52
CA PRO A 186 -27.60 -5.77 3.90
C PRO A 186 -26.87 -4.42 4.04
N TYR A 187 -26.80 -3.61 2.98
CA TYR A 187 -25.99 -2.39 2.93
C TYR A 187 -26.82 -1.12 2.91
N PHE A 188 -26.32 -0.08 3.57
CA PHE A 188 -26.76 1.28 3.34
C PHE A 188 -26.01 1.85 2.12
N ARG A 189 -26.75 2.27 1.09
CA ARG A 189 -26.21 2.81 -0.16
C ARG A 189 -25.21 1.84 -0.83
N PRO A 190 -25.66 0.63 -1.21
CA PRO A 190 -24.81 -0.33 -1.91
C PRO A 190 -24.29 0.26 -3.22
N ARG A 191 -23.05 -0.08 -3.55
CA ARG A 191 -22.52 -0.02 -4.91
C ARG A 191 -22.63 -1.39 -5.54
N VAL A 192 -22.93 -1.40 -6.83
CA VAL A 192 -23.13 -2.62 -7.62
C VAL A 192 -22.29 -2.47 -8.88
N ASP A 193 -21.38 -3.42 -9.09
CA ASP A 193 -20.51 -3.48 -10.26
C ASP A 193 -20.65 -4.86 -10.90
N ALA A 194 -20.60 -4.93 -12.23
CA ALA A 194 -20.53 -6.19 -12.96
C ALA A 194 -19.22 -6.91 -12.62
N ALA A 195 -19.28 -8.22 -12.39
CA ALA A 195 -18.12 -9.01 -11.99
C ALA A 195 -18.38 -10.51 -12.24
N GLY A 196 -17.46 -11.16 -12.93
CA GLY A 196 -17.48 -12.59 -13.18
C GLY A 196 -18.80 -13.05 -13.78
N ALA A 197 -19.46 -13.99 -13.11
CA ALA A 197 -20.71 -14.62 -13.59
C ALA A 197 -21.97 -13.82 -13.25
N GLY A 198 -21.83 -12.63 -12.68
CA GLY A 198 -22.94 -11.80 -12.23
C GLY A 198 -22.48 -10.42 -11.82
N PHE A 199 -22.55 -10.13 -10.53
CA PHE A 199 -22.23 -8.81 -9.99
C PHE A 199 -21.72 -8.91 -8.56
N ILE A 200 -20.95 -7.91 -8.16
CA ILE A 200 -20.59 -7.68 -6.77
C ILE A 200 -21.44 -6.57 -6.16
N VAL A 201 -21.71 -6.70 -4.88
CA VAL A 201 -22.30 -5.65 -4.07
C VAL A 201 -21.34 -5.33 -2.94
N TRP A 202 -21.08 -4.04 -2.76
CA TRP A 202 -20.18 -3.56 -1.73
C TRP A 202 -20.58 -2.20 -1.20
N THR A 203 -19.96 -1.78 -0.09
CA THR A 203 -20.12 -0.43 0.43
C THR A 203 -18.81 0.05 1.06
N PRO A 204 -18.40 1.30 0.84
CA PRO A 204 -17.30 1.91 1.59
C PRO A 204 -17.74 2.34 3.01
N TYR A 205 -19.02 2.22 3.31
CA TYR A 205 -19.60 2.58 4.61
C TYR A 205 -19.78 1.35 5.50
N TRP A 206 -20.26 1.55 6.71
CA TRP A 206 -20.62 0.48 7.63
C TRP A 206 -21.79 -0.34 7.06
N ALA A 207 -21.67 -1.66 7.17
CA ALA A 207 -22.81 -2.54 6.97
C ALA A 207 -23.77 -2.43 8.17
N LYS A 208 -25.06 -2.70 7.95
CA LYS A 208 -26.13 -2.39 8.92
C LYS A 208 -25.91 -3.06 10.28
N ASP A 209 -25.25 -4.21 10.28
CA ASP A 209 -24.65 -4.84 11.44
C ASP A 209 -23.13 -4.93 11.21
N GLY A 210 -22.32 -4.76 12.26
CA GLY A 210 -20.86 -4.83 12.16
C GLY A 210 -20.30 -6.23 11.84
N SER A 211 -21.16 -7.15 11.41
CA SER A 211 -20.88 -8.55 11.07
C SER A 211 -21.08 -8.86 9.58
N THR A 212 -21.68 -7.96 8.81
CA THR A 212 -21.95 -8.22 7.39
C THR A 212 -20.65 -8.05 6.58
N PRO A 213 -20.30 -9.04 5.72
CA PRO A 213 -19.15 -8.94 4.83
C PRO A 213 -19.22 -7.70 3.96
N VAL A 214 -18.10 -7.00 3.79
CA VAL A 214 -18.11 -5.69 3.13
C VAL A 214 -18.27 -5.81 1.60
N LEU A 215 -17.92 -6.98 1.04
CA LEU A 215 -18.05 -7.34 -0.38
C LEU A 215 -18.72 -8.72 -0.51
N ILE A 216 -19.81 -8.81 -1.27
CA ILE A 216 -20.48 -10.08 -1.61
C ILE A 216 -20.68 -10.16 -3.11
N ALA A 217 -20.35 -11.30 -3.71
CA ALA A 217 -20.65 -11.60 -5.10
C ALA A 217 -21.91 -12.44 -5.24
N TYR A 218 -22.68 -12.13 -6.27
CA TYR A 218 -23.91 -12.80 -6.63
C TYR A 218 -23.83 -13.33 -8.06
N ASP A 219 -24.51 -14.44 -8.32
CA ASP A 219 -24.76 -14.89 -9.69
C ASP A 219 -25.83 -14.04 -10.40
N ASN A 220 -26.09 -14.36 -11.66
CA ASN A 220 -27.14 -13.73 -12.47
C ASN A 220 -28.58 -13.97 -11.96
N ALA A 221 -28.79 -14.91 -11.04
CA ALA A 221 -30.07 -15.15 -10.36
C ALA A 221 -30.19 -14.42 -9.01
N GLY A 222 -29.14 -13.72 -8.58
CA GLY A 222 -29.10 -13.01 -7.31
C GLY A 222 -28.81 -13.90 -6.10
N ALA A 223 -28.30 -15.12 -6.30
CA ALA A 223 -27.83 -15.98 -5.22
C ALA A 223 -26.37 -15.64 -4.87
N ALA A 224 -26.08 -15.54 -3.56
CA ALA A 224 -24.74 -15.24 -3.09
C ALA A 224 -23.79 -16.41 -3.38
N ARG A 225 -22.61 -16.11 -3.93
CA ARG A 225 -21.60 -17.09 -4.33
C ARG A 225 -20.42 -17.11 -3.39
N TRP A 226 -19.83 -15.95 -3.18
CA TRP A 226 -18.66 -15.76 -2.35
C TRP A 226 -18.73 -14.38 -1.68
N HIS A 227 -17.99 -14.23 -0.60
CA HIS A 227 -17.83 -12.93 0.08
C HIS A 227 -16.38 -12.74 0.48
N TYR A 228 -16.00 -11.49 0.66
CA TYR A 228 -14.67 -11.12 1.12
C TYR A 228 -14.75 -9.92 2.06
N GLY A 229 -13.98 -9.97 3.13
CA GLY A 229 -13.90 -8.92 4.12
C GLY A 229 -12.69 -9.10 5.02
N ARG A 230 -12.27 -8.00 5.61
CA ARG A 230 -11.33 -7.99 6.74
C ARG A 230 -12.12 -7.72 8.02
N GLY A 231 -11.46 -7.92 9.16
CA GLY A 231 -12.03 -7.58 10.47
C GLY A 231 -12.47 -6.11 10.57
N PRO A 232 -13.23 -5.76 11.62
CA PRO A 232 -13.87 -4.44 11.77
C PRO A 232 -12.88 -3.26 11.80
N ASP A 233 -11.61 -3.52 12.11
CA ASP A 233 -10.54 -2.52 12.20
C ASP A 233 -9.88 -2.18 10.85
N GLN A 234 -10.28 -2.85 9.77
CA GLN A 234 -9.72 -2.64 8.44
C GLN A 234 -10.87 -2.49 7.42
N PRO A 235 -11.50 -1.30 7.37
CA PRO A 235 -12.63 -1.08 6.48
C PRO A 235 -12.18 -1.10 5.02
N MET A 236 -12.94 -1.79 4.20
CA MET A 236 -12.84 -1.70 2.76
C MET A 236 -13.34 -0.32 2.31
N THR A 237 -12.58 0.36 1.48
CA THR A 237 -12.91 1.74 1.06
C THR A 237 -12.94 1.90 -0.46
N ARG A 238 -12.23 1.03 -1.18
CA ARG A 238 -12.11 1.08 -2.64
C ARG A 238 -12.38 -0.31 -3.20
N VAL A 239 -13.18 -0.41 -4.25
CA VAL A 239 -13.37 -1.64 -5.03
C VAL A 239 -13.48 -1.28 -6.49
N ARG A 240 -12.78 -2.06 -7.31
CA ARG A 240 -12.78 -1.95 -8.76
C ARG A 240 -12.75 -3.33 -9.40
N VAL A 241 -13.30 -3.42 -10.60
CA VAL A 241 -13.29 -4.64 -11.40
C VAL A 241 -12.49 -4.34 -12.67
N TYR A 242 -11.62 -5.26 -13.04
CA TYR A 242 -10.65 -5.15 -14.13
C TYR A 242 -10.65 -6.44 -14.97
N ASP A 243 -9.90 -6.42 -16.09
CA ASP A 243 -9.66 -7.59 -16.94
C ASP A 243 -10.99 -8.16 -17.48
N ASP A 244 -11.80 -7.31 -18.11
CA ASP A 244 -13.14 -7.66 -18.61
C ASP A 244 -14.03 -8.33 -17.56
N ASP A 245 -14.15 -7.64 -16.42
CA ASP A 245 -14.93 -8.05 -15.27
C ASP A 245 -14.44 -9.35 -14.56
N THR A 246 -13.27 -9.88 -14.90
CA THR A 246 -12.78 -11.15 -14.36
C THR A 246 -11.94 -11.03 -13.09
N VAL A 247 -11.49 -9.83 -12.72
CA VAL A 247 -10.70 -9.59 -11.51
C VAL A 247 -11.28 -8.46 -10.68
N VAL A 248 -11.56 -8.72 -9.41
CA VAL A 248 -11.98 -7.69 -8.45
C VAL A 248 -10.76 -7.27 -7.63
N VAL A 249 -10.41 -5.99 -7.65
CA VAL A 249 -9.36 -5.44 -6.79
C VAL A 249 -9.98 -4.62 -5.68
N VAL A 250 -9.59 -4.95 -4.46
CA VAL A 250 -10.16 -4.43 -3.23
C VAL A 250 -9.09 -3.65 -2.47
N GLY A 251 -9.42 -2.42 -2.07
CA GLY A 251 -8.58 -1.55 -1.26
C GLY A 251 -9.12 -1.42 0.16
N PHE A 252 -8.26 -1.72 1.12
CA PHE A 252 -8.45 -1.46 2.54
C PHE A 252 -7.60 -0.28 2.97
N ALA A 253 -8.25 0.71 3.60
CA ALA A 253 -7.52 1.87 4.10
C ALA A 253 -6.57 1.44 5.22
N GLY A 254 -5.39 2.06 5.23
CA GLY A 254 -4.48 1.96 6.37
C GLY A 254 -5.02 2.68 7.60
N ASP A 255 -4.35 2.47 8.73
CA ASP A 255 -4.59 3.22 9.97
C ASP A 255 -3.24 3.73 10.48
N ASP A 256 -2.93 4.99 10.16
CA ASP A 256 -1.70 5.66 10.56
C ASP A 256 -1.50 5.66 12.08
N LYS A 257 -2.59 5.77 12.87
CA LYS A 257 -2.51 5.77 14.33
C LYS A 257 -2.07 4.43 14.88
N ARG A 258 -2.43 3.34 14.18
CA ARG A 258 -2.02 1.97 14.49
C ARG A 258 -0.83 1.50 13.67
N GLY A 259 -0.25 2.37 12.84
CA GLY A 259 0.88 2.04 11.96
C GLY A 259 0.56 1.00 10.89
N ARG A 260 -0.70 0.87 10.48
CA ARG A 260 -1.13 -0.07 9.45
C ARG A 260 -1.08 0.59 8.07
N ALA A 261 -0.27 0.05 7.17
CA ALA A 261 -0.25 0.49 5.78
C ALA A 261 -1.57 0.13 5.08
N PRO A 262 -1.98 0.88 4.03
CA PRO A 262 -3.06 0.45 3.16
C PRO A 262 -2.75 -0.93 2.57
N GLU A 263 -3.81 -1.66 2.24
CA GLU A 263 -3.70 -2.98 1.62
C GLU A 263 -4.58 -3.03 0.37
N VAL A 264 -4.05 -3.67 -0.67
CA VAL A 264 -4.73 -3.91 -1.93
C VAL A 264 -4.72 -5.40 -2.20
N VAL A 265 -5.88 -5.98 -2.51
CA VAL A 265 -6.06 -7.42 -2.72
C VAL A 265 -6.71 -7.64 -4.07
N GLY A 266 -6.13 -8.51 -4.90
CA GLY A 266 -6.75 -8.99 -6.12
C GLY A 266 -7.49 -10.30 -5.87
N LEU A 267 -8.74 -10.37 -6.30
CA LEU A 267 -9.62 -11.52 -6.19
C LEU A 267 -10.07 -11.96 -7.58
N ASP A 268 -10.18 -13.27 -7.79
CA ASP A 268 -10.88 -13.80 -8.95
C ASP A 268 -12.39 -13.48 -8.83
N ALA A 269 -12.95 -12.82 -9.84
CA ALA A 269 -14.34 -12.37 -9.77
C ALA A 269 -15.36 -13.53 -9.75
N VAL A 270 -14.99 -14.71 -10.26
CA VAL A 270 -15.88 -15.87 -10.36
C VAL A 270 -15.86 -16.68 -9.07
N THR A 271 -14.67 -16.92 -8.52
CA THR A 271 -14.48 -17.82 -7.38
C THR A 271 -14.31 -17.09 -6.05
N GLY A 272 -13.94 -15.81 -6.06
CA GLY A 272 -13.56 -15.06 -4.85
C GLY A 272 -12.20 -15.47 -4.30
N GLU A 273 -11.43 -16.30 -5.03
CA GLU A 273 -10.09 -16.71 -4.62
C GLU A 273 -9.14 -15.51 -4.62
N GLN A 274 -8.37 -15.36 -3.54
CA GLN A 274 -7.33 -14.35 -3.48
C GLN A 274 -6.16 -14.70 -4.41
N LEU A 275 -5.96 -13.87 -5.43
CA LEU A 275 -4.89 -14.01 -6.41
C LEU A 275 -3.56 -13.45 -5.89
N TRP A 276 -3.63 -12.30 -5.22
CA TRP A 276 -2.47 -11.60 -4.65
C TRP A 276 -2.92 -10.58 -3.60
N ALA A 277 -1.99 -10.15 -2.76
CA ALA A 277 -2.15 -9.03 -1.83
C ALA A 277 -0.88 -8.17 -1.83
N SER A 278 -1.04 -6.87 -1.64
CA SER A 278 0.05 -5.89 -1.67
C SER A 278 -0.20 -4.77 -0.65
N HIS A 279 0.88 -4.27 -0.07
CA HIS A 279 0.88 -3.04 0.74
C HIS A 279 1.59 -1.88 0.02
N ASP A 280 1.79 -2.00 -1.29
CA ASP A 280 2.41 -0.96 -2.10
C ASP A 280 1.47 0.24 -2.22
N LEU A 281 1.97 1.41 -1.80
CA LEU A 281 1.26 2.67 -1.89
C LEU A 281 0.91 3.03 -3.34
N ALA A 282 1.75 2.65 -4.30
CA ALA A 282 1.50 2.89 -5.72
C ALA A 282 0.23 2.17 -6.20
N MET A 283 0.07 0.91 -5.81
CA MET A 283 -1.14 0.13 -6.11
C MET A 283 -2.37 0.68 -5.40
N TRP A 284 -2.21 1.18 -4.17
CA TRP A 284 -3.27 1.85 -3.45
C TRP A 284 -3.74 3.13 -4.16
N ASN A 285 -2.79 3.94 -4.63
CA ASN A 285 -3.06 5.16 -5.39
C ASN A 285 -3.67 4.84 -6.77
N ALA A 286 -3.32 3.71 -7.38
CA ALA A 286 -3.92 3.24 -8.62
C ALA A 286 -5.41 2.87 -8.49
N LEU A 287 -5.93 2.72 -7.27
CA LEU A 287 -7.38 2.58 -7.00
C LEU A 287 -8.10 3.91 -6.79
N ASP A 288 -7.39 5.05 -6.77
CA ASP A 288 -8.01 6.36 -6.56
C ASP A 288 -8.77 6.83 -7.79
N ILE A 289 -9.94 7.44 -7.56
CA ILE A 289 -10.97 7.68 -8.59
C ILE A 289 -11.14 9.17 -8.87
N ASP A 290 -10.43 10.02 -8.15
CA ASP A 290 -10.53 11.45 -8.35
C ASP A 290 -9.99 11.77 -9.76
N GLU A 291 -10.94 12.07 -10.66
CA GLU A 291 -10.78 12.61 -12.02
C GLU A 291 -10.52 11.61 -13.17
N GLY A 292 -11.59 11.02 -13.70
CA GLY A 292 -11.61 10.50 -15.08
C GLY A 292 -10.92 9.15 -15.32
N ALA A 293 -10.61 8.41 -14.26
CA ALA A 293 -9.89 7.14 -14.31
C ALA A 293 -10.56 6.07 -15.21
N SER A 294 -9.73 5.34 -15.97
CA SER A 294 -10.12 4.17 -16.72
C SER A 294 -10.76 3.10 -15.85
N PHE A 295 -11.97 2.69 -16.19
CA PHE A 295 -12.59 1.49 -15.62
C PHE A 295 -11.87 0.20 -16.04
N THR A 296 -10.99 0.23 -17.04
CA THR A 296 -10.40 -0.99 -17.61
C THR A 296 -8.96 -1.23 -17.18
N SER A 297 -8.29 -0.23 -16.58
CA SER A 297 -6.84 -0.23 -16.40
C SER A 297 -6.44 0.10 -14.98
N PHE A 298 -5.60 -0.73 -14.36
CA PHE A 298 -5.10 -0.53 -13.01
C PHE A 298 -3.81 0.29 -13.06
N VAL A 299 -3.91 1.62 -12.93
CA VAL A 299 -2.80 2.55 -13.23
C VAL A 299 -2.64 3.59 -12.12
N GLU A 300 -1.42 3.74 -11.58
CA GLU A 300 -1.05 4.88 -10.74
C GLU A 300 -0.67 6.07 -11.62
N ARG A 301 -1.23 7.24 -11.33
CA ARG A 301 -0.98 8.49 -12.06
C ARG A 301 -0.15 9.46 -11.22
N GLY A 302 1.13 9.16 -11.03
CA GLY A 302 2.04 10.01 -10.29
C GLY A 302 2.41 11.31 -11.02
N GLU A 303 2.97 12.27 -10.27
CA GLU A 303 3.42 13.55 -10.81
C GLU A 303 4.58 13.39 -11.81
N GLU A 304 5.50 12.46 -11.56
CA GLU A 304 6.68 12.22 -12.40
C GLU A 304 6.48 11.11 -13.43
N SER A 305 5.78 10.05 -13.05
CA SER A 305 5.56 8.87 -13.88
C SER A 305 4.19 8.26 -13.67
N TRP A 306 3.72 7.56 -14.70
CA TRP A 306 2.54 6.71 -14.63
C TRP A 306 2.98 5.26 -14.63
N LYS A 307 2.36 4.44 -13.79
CA LYS A 307 2.69 3.02 -13.65
C LYS A 307 1.45 2.17 -13.88
N GLY A 308 1.54 1.21 -14.79
CA GLY A 308 0.48 0.25 -15.04
C GLY A 308 0.74 -1.07 -14.32
N PHE A 309 -0.31 -1.62 -13.74
CA PHE A 309 -0.28 -2.88 -13.02
C PHE A 309 -1.14 -3.93 -13.71
N ASN A 310 -0.69 -5.18 -13.65
CA ASN A 310 -1.51 -6.33 -14.00
C ASN A 310 -2.51 -6.59 -12.87
N ALA A 311 -3.80 -6.31 -13.09
CA ALA A 311 -4.82 -6.57 -12.07
C ALA A 311 -4.87 -8.05 -11.63
N ARG A 312 -4.56 -9.01 -12.52
CA ARG A 312 -4.58 -10.44 -12.20
C ARG A 312 -3.40 -10.91 -11.35
N THR A 313 -2.23 -10.31 -11.50
CA THR A 313 -1.01 -10.75 -10.79
C THR A 313 -0.49 -9.76 -9.76
N GLY A 314 -1.02 -8.54 -9.73
CA GLY A 314 -0.56 -7.43 -8.88
C GLY A 314 0.81 -6.87 -9.29
N GLN A 315 1.42 -7.37 -10.36
CA GLN A 315 2.76 -6.95 -10.78
C GLN A 315 2.70 -5.70 -11.66
N GLN A 316 3.64 -4.77 -11.45
CA GLN A 316 3.88 -3.67 -12.37
C GLN A 316 4.28 -4.21 -13.75
N ARG A 317 3.62 -3.72 -14.81
CA ARG A 317 3.89 -4.11 -16.20
C ARG A 317 4.77 -3.09 -16.91
N TRP A 318 4.46 -1.81 -16.73
CA TRP A 318 5.12 -0.72 -17.41
C TRP A 318 5.15 0.52 -16.54
N GLU A 319 6.06 1.42 -16.90
CA GLU A 319 6.17 2.75 -16.35
C GLU A 319 6.54 3.70 -17.48
N ILE A 320 5.84 4.82 -17.58
CA ILE A 320 6.10 5.87 -18.55
C ILE A 320 6.25 7.21 -17.83
N PRO A 321 7.05 8.15 -18.37
CA PRO A 321 7.05 9.52 -17.87
C PRO A 321 5.63 10.09 -17.88
N ASN A 322 5.31 10.96 -16.92
CA ASN A 322 3.99 11.56 -16.85
C ASN A 322 3.67 12.25 -18.19
N PRO A 323 2.65 11.77 -18.94
CA PRO A 323 2.35 12.30 -20.26
C PRO A 323 1.84 13.73 -20.20
N ALA A 324 1.55 14.29 -19.01
CA ALA A 324 1.18 15.69 -18.80
C ALA A 324 2.23 16.70 -19.27
N ALA A 325 3.49 16.28 -19.49
CA ALA A 325 4.55 17.18 -19.93
C ALA A 325 4.30 17.72 -21.35
N CYS A 326 4.36 19.04 -21.50
CA CYS A 326 4.19 19.74 -22.77
C CYS A 326 5.51 19.88 -23.57
N GLY A 327 6.30 18.80 -23.63
CA GLY A 327 7.66 18.75 -24.19
C GLY A 327 8.75 18.79 -23.12
N ASP A 328 10.01 18.99 -23.52
CA ASP A 328 11.21 18.95 -22.64
C ASP A 328 11.33 20.13 -21.64
N GLY A 329 10.28 20.94 -21.50
CA GLY A 329 10.26 22.09 -20.59
C GLY A 329 9.78 21.70 -19.19
N PRO A 330 10.28 22.36 -18.12
CA PRO A 330 9.68 22.23 -16.79
C PRO A 330 8.20 22.61 -16.87
N LEU A 331 7.40 21.97 -16.02
CA LEU A 331 5.94 22.05 -16.05
C LEU A 331 5.40 23.47 -15.87
N ASP A 332 6.19 24.51 -15.58
CA ASP A 332 5.88 25.93 -15.31
C ASP A 332 4.88 26.67 -16.26
N THR A 333 4.29 25.98 -17.21
CA THR A 333 3.16 26.44 -18.04
C THR A 333 1.95 26.86 -17.20
N VAL A 334 1.68 28.16 -17.28
CA VAL A 334 0.51 28.85 -16.72
C VAL A 334 -0.78 28.19 -17.23
N SER A 335 -1.53 27.54 -16.35
CA SER A 335 -2.86 26.98 -16.64
C SER A 335 -3.87 28.05 -17.07
N SER A 336 -4.77 27.69 -17.99
CA SER A 336 -5.76 28.56 -18.63
C SER A 336 -6.73 29.30 -17.70
N LEU A 337 -6.83 28.96 -16.40
CA LEU A 337 -7.94 29.42 -15.54
C LEU A 337 -7.58 29.79 -14.07
N ASP A 338 -6.34 30.14 -13.74
CA ASP A 338 -5.87 30.28 -12.34
C ASP A 338 -6.00 28.99 -11.48
N GLU A 339 -6.44 27.88 -12.07
CA GLU A 339 -6.43 26.53 -11.46
C GLU A 339 -5.09 25.85 -11.79
N PRO A 340 -4.39 25.18 -10.86
CA PRO A 340 -3.19 24.42 -11.21
C PRO A 340 -3.52 23.32 -12.25
N TYR A 341 -2.64 23.14 -13.25
CA TYR A 341 -2.60 22.08 -14.27
C TYR A 341 -3.86 21.23 -14.46
N THR A 342 -4.66 21.51 -15.48
CA THR A 342 -5.80 20.66 -15.82
C THR A 342 -5.39 19.60 -16.85
N VAL A 343 -4.65 18.59 -16.41
CA VAL A 343 -4.58 17.33 -17.16
C VAL A 343 -5.97 16.71 -17.08
N ARG A 344 -6.68 16.67 -18.20
CA ARG A 344 -8.00 16.04 -18.23
C ARG A 344 -7.85 14.61 -18.74
N ILE A 345 -8.40 13.66 -17.99
CA ILE A 345 -8.27 12.23 -18.26
C ILE A 345 -9.62 11.71 -18.77
N ALA A 346 -9.58 10.94 -19.86
CA ALA A 346 -10.77 10.37 -20.49
C ALA A 346 -10.46 9.00 -21.08
N ASP A 347 -10.02 8.09 -20.23
CA ASP A 347 -9.62 6.75 -20.66
C ASP A 347 -10.78 5.98 -21.30
N ILE A 348 -10.48 5.25 -22.38
CA ILE A 348 -11.46 4.55 -23.23
C ILE A 348 -10.95 3.16 -23.59
N GLY A 349 -11.74 2.13 -23.26
CA GLY A 349 -11.44 0.75 -23.65
C GLY A 349 -10.01 0.36 -23.27
N SER A 350 -9.18 0.01 -24.25
CA SER A 350 -7.79 -0.40 -24.05
C SER A 350 -6.78 0.75 -23.96
N ARG A 351 -7.21 1.99 -23.73
CA ARG A 351 -6.36 3.17 -23.90
C ARG A 351 -6.48 4.18 -22.78
N LEU A 352 -5.32 4.75 -22.46
CA LEU A 352 -5.21 5.87 -21.56
C LEU A 352 -5.17 7.16 -22.38
N VAL A 353 -6.10 8.07 -22.13
CA VAL A 353 -6.21 9.31 -22.90
C VAL A 353 -6.10 10.51 -21.98
N THR A 354 -5.13 11.37 -22.27
CA THR A 354 -5.00 12.67 -21.65
C THR A 354 -5.22 13.78 -22.65
N VAL A 355 -5.82 14.86 -22.18
CA VAL A 355 -5.82 16.14 -22.87
C VAL A 355 -5.00 17.09 -22.03
N ASN A 356 -3.87 17.51 -22.59
CA ASN A 356 -2.95 18.43 -21.94
C ASN A 356 -3.15 19.84 -22.47
N ASP A 357 -3.12 20.79 -21.55
CA ASP A 357 -3.07 22.20 -21.87
C ASP A 357 -1.62 22.69 -21.98
N CYS A 358 -1.09 22.75 -23.21
CA CYS A 358 0.26 23.24 -23.52
C CYS A 358 0.27 24.71 -23.97
N SER A 359 -0.78 25.46 -23.61
CA SER A 359 -0.97 26.84 -24.03
C SER A 359 0.10 27.77 -23.48
N THR A 360 0.50 28.75 -24.27
CA THR A 360 1.34 29.87 -23.83
C THR A 360 0.44 30.99 -23.28
N PRO A 361 0.99 32.08 -22.71
CA PRO A 361 0.18 33.24 -22.33
C PRO A 361 -0.64 33.82 -23.51
N ASP A 362 -0.16 33.68 -24.74
CA ASP A 362 -0.76 34.30 -25.92
C ASP A 362 -1.64 33.36 -26.73
N MET A 363 -1.33 32.05 -26.75
CA MET A 363 -1.96 31.10 -27.67
C MET A 363 -2.35 29.79 -26.98
N ILE A 364 -3.48 29.25 -27.42
CA ILE A 364 -3.94 27.92 -27.01
C ILE A 364 -3.20 26.85 -27.77
N LYS A 365 -2.77 25.81 -27.05
CA LYS A 365 -2.13 24.64 -27.61
C LYS A 365 -2.55 23.41 -26.83
N LEU A 366 -3.72 22.89 -27.16
CA LEU A 366 -4.21 21.65 -26.53
C LEU A 366 -3.71 20.44 -27.30
N ARG A 367 -3.27 19.42 -26.57
CA ARG A 367 -2.83 18.14 -27.16
C ARG A 367 -3.58 16.99 -26.54
N VAL A 368 -4.05 16.07 -27.39
CA VAL A 368 -4.55 14.77 -26.96
C VAL A 368 -3.39 13.79 -27.07
N LEU A 369 -3.05 13.13 -25.97
CA LEU A 369 -2.11 12.02 -25.96
C LEU A 369 -2.89 10.74 -25.67
N ALA A 370 -2.58 9.70 -26.43
CA ALA A 370 -3.12 8.37 -26.19
C ALA A 370 -1.99 7.38 -25.97
N HIS A 371 -2.13 6.54 -24.96
CA HIS A 371 -1.25 5.42 -24.67
C HIS A 371 -2.03 4.12 -24.68
N ASP A 372 -1.38 3.03 -25.06
CA ASP A 372 -1.91 1.69 -24.86
C ASP A 372 -1.94 1.38 -23.37
N ALA A 373 -3.09 0.95 -22.84
CA ALA A 373 -3.21 0.69 -21.41
C ALA A 373 -2.49 -0.58 -20.96
N VAL A 374 -2.25 -1.52 -21.87
CA VAL A 374 -1.61 -2.81 -21.58
C VAL A 374 -0.10 -2.68 -21.58
N THR A 375 0.47 -1.93 -22.53
CA THR A 375 1.93 -1.78 -22.70
C THR A 375 2.48 -0.45 -22.22
N GLY A 376 1.64 0.58 -22.12
CA GLY A 376 2.06 1.96 -21.85
C GLY A 376 2.59 2.68 -23.09
N ASP A 377 2.65 2.02 -24.26
CA ASP A 377 3.23 2.63 -25.47
C ASP A 377 2.40 3.83 -25.94
N GLN A 378 3.08 4.91 -26.34
CA GLN A 378 2.41 6.07 -26.91
C GLN A 378 1.85 5.73 -28.30
N LEU A 379 0.53 5.72 -28.43
CA LEU A 379 -0.17 5.48 -29.68
C LEU A 379 -0.19 6.71 -30.59
N GLY A 380 -0.19 7.90 -29.98
CA GLY A 380 -0.07 9.15 -30.71
C GLY A 380 -0.27 10.40 -29.84
N ALA A 381 0.06 11.53 -30.43
CA ALA A 381 -0.04 12.84 -29.81
C ALA A 381 -0.49 13.88 -30.83
N TRP A 382 -1.76 14.27 -30.77
CA TRP A 382 -2.40 15.12 -31.79
C TRP A 382 -2.74 16.49 -31.20
N PRO A 383 -2.59 17.59 -31.95
CA PRO A 383 -3.20 18.86 -31.55
C PRO A 383 -4.73 18.68 -31.55
N VAL A 384 -5.45 19.41 -30.70
CA VAL A 384 -6.93 19.49 -30.79
C VAL A 384 -7.31 20.44 -31.93
N PRO A 385 -7.90 19.96 -33.04
CA PRO A 385 -8.25 20.82 -34.16
C PRO A 385 -9.16 21.99 -33.77
N GLY A 386 -8.84 23.19 -34.26
CA GLY A 386 -9.60 24.41 -33.97
C GLY A 386 -9.31 25.05 -32.61
N ALA A 387 -8.53 24.39 -31.75
CA ALA A 387 -7.98 24.98 -30.52
C ALA A 387 -6.57 25.53 -30.75
N ASP A 388 -5.76 24.79 -31.51
CA ASP A 388 -4.34 25.08 -31.69
C ASP A 388 -4.12 26.41 -32.44
N GLY A 389 -3.27 27.27 -31.88
CA GLY A 389 -2.91 28.58 -32.43
C GLY A 389 -3.96 29.68 -32.28
N VAL A 390 -5.04 29.45 -31.52
CA VAL A 390 -6.08 30.47 -31.25
C VAL A 390 -5.64 31.37 -30.08
N PRO A 391 -5.93 32.69 -30.07
CA PRO A 391 -5.62 33.55 -28.93
C PRO A 391 -6.25 33.04 -27.63
N ARG A 392 -5.48 33.04 -26.53
CA ARG A 392 -5.89 32.49 -25.23
C ARG A 392 -7.17 33.09 -24.66
N ASN A 393 -7.39 34.39 -24.88
CA ASN A 393 -8.58 35.12 -24.45
C ASN A 393 -9.87 34.77 -25.22
N THR A 394 -9.86 33.73 -26.05
CA THR A 394 -11.02 33.33 -26.85
C THR A 394 -11.90 32.30 -26.13
N TRP A 395 -11.42 31.65 -25.07
CA TRP A 395 -12.09 30.51 -24.43
C TRP A 395 -12.08 30.60 -22.92
N LYS A 396 -13.11 30.04 -22.28
CA LYS A 396 -13.36 30.11 -20.84
C LYS A 396 -13.37 28.74 -20.17
N TYR A 397 -13.81 27.68 -20.86
CA TYR A 397 -13.89 26.35 -20.27
C TYR A 397 -13.43 25.28 -21.25
N LEU A 398 -12.66 24.32 -20.73
CA LEU A 398 -12.30 23.06 -21.35
C LEU A 398 -12.98 21.94 -20.55
N SER A 399 -13.91 21.20 -21.17
CA SER A 399 -14.36 19.92 -20.63
C SER A 399 -13.86 18.79 -21.53
N VAL A 400 -13.52 17.68 -20.90
CA VAL A 400 -13.14 16.46 -21.58
C VAL A 400 -13.95 15.36 -20.95
N ASP A 401 -14.75 14.72 -21.77
CA ASP A 401 -15.73 13.76 -21.34
C ASP A 401 -15.52 12.48 -22.15
N ARG A 402 -15.60 11.35 -21.47
CA ARG A 402 -15.70 10.06 -22.15
C ARG A 402 -17.04 10.02 -22.89
N SER A 403 -16.99 9.76 -24.19
CA SER A 403 -18.20 9.53 -24.97
C SER A 403 -18.54 8.04 -24.98
N VAL A 404 -19.76 7.71 -25.38
CA VAL A 404 -20.19 6.32 -25.54
C VAL A 404 -19.33 5.65 -26.61
N GLY A 405 -18.80 4.46 -26.30
CA GLY A 405 -17.86 3.72 -27.15
C GLY A 405 -16.40 4.16 -26.98
N ASP A 406 -15.57 3.89 -28.00
CA ASP A 406 -14.13 4.20 -27.99
C ASP A 406 -13.85 5.64 -28.48
N SER A 407 -14.56 6.62 -27.91
CA SER A 407 -14.37 8.02 -28.29
C SER A 407 -14.26 8.94 -27.09
N VAL A 408 -13.43 9.96 -27.24
CA VAL A 408 -13.27 11.06 -26.29
C VAL A 408 -13.87 12.32 -26.90
N SER A 409 -14.70 13.02 -26.12
CA SER A 409 -15.24 14.31 -26.47
C SER A 409 -14.42 15.40 -25.78
N VAL A 410 -13.83 16.28 -26.58
CA VAL A 410 -13.21 17.53 -26.08
C VAL A 410 -14.15 18.67 -26.43
N SER A 411 -14.57 19.41 -25.40
CA SER A 411 -15.47 20.55 -25.52
C SER A 411 -14.76 21.82 -25.11
N LEU A 412 -14.80 22.83 -25.98
CA LEU A 412 -14.28 24.16 -25.71
C LEU A 412 -15.43 25.17 -25.71
N GLU A 413 -15.54 25.95 -24.64
CA GLU A 413 -16.53 27.03 -24.52
C GLU A 413 -15.86 28.38 -24.73
N LYS A 414 -16.30 29.13 -25.75
CA LYS A 414 -15.75 30.46 -26.05
C LYS A 414 -16.13 31.46 -24.96
N GLU A 415 -15.19 32.31 -24.58
CA GLU A 415 -15.52 33.48 -23.77
C GLU A 415 -16.35 34.42 -24.65
N CYS A 416 -17.66 34.49 -24.39
CA CYS A 416 -18.51 35.46 -25.05
C CYS A 416 -18.01 36.84 -24.64
N ALA A 417 -17.41 37.59 -25.58
CA ALA A 417 -17.10 39.00 -25.39
C ALA A 417 -18.34 39.66 -24.79
N ARG A 418 -18.21 40.24 -23.58
CA ARG A 418 -19.31 40.87 -22.83
C ARG A 418 -20.06 41.87 -23.73
N ARG A 419 -21.05 41.39 -24.49
CA ARG A 419 -21.98 42.19 -25.27
C ARG A 419 -23.33 42.01 -24.62
N ASN A 420 -23.94 43.15 -24.29
CA ASN A 420 -25.25 43.32 -23.66
C ASN A 420 -26.25 42.20 -24.01
N VAL A 421 -26.47 41.31 -23.02
CA VAL A 421 -27.60 40.45 -22.62
C VAL A 421 -28.61 39.88 -23.65
N ASP A 422 -28.71 40.32 -24.91
CA ASP A 422 -29.91 40.02 -25.73
C ASP A 422 -29.85 38.78 -26.65
N ARG A 423 -28.80 37.96 -26.63
CA ARG A 423 -28.84 36.57 -27.18
C ARG A 423 -27.52 35.84 -26.91
N MET A 424 -27.53 34.91 -25.95
CA MET A 424 -26.43 33.98 -25.74
C MET A 424 -26.61 32.76 -26.66
N THR A 425 -25.78 32.64 -27.68
CA THR A 425 -25.52 31.38 -28.39
C THR A 425 -24.09 30.98 -28.08
N GLY A 426 -23.91 30.11 -27.10
CA GLY A 426 -22.64 29.40 -26.88
C GLY A 426 -22.37 28.49 -28.08
N GLN A 427 -21.18 28.59 -28.67
CA GLN A 427 -20.74 27.68 -29.71
C GLN A 427 -19.97 26.55 -29.02
N ILE A 428 -20.59 25.38 -28.90
CA ILE A 428 -19.90 24.16 -28.45
C ILE A 428 -19.25 23.55 -29.68
N VAL A 429 -17.93 23.44 -29.64
CA VAL A 429 -17.18 22.60 -30.59
C VAL A 429 -17.03 21.25 -29.92
N GLN A 430 -17.83 20.26 -30.35
CA GLN A 430 -17.65 18.87 -29.96
C GLN A 430 -16.82 18.18 -31.03
N GLN A 431 -15.72 17.58 -30.60
CA GLN A 431 -14.84 16.86 -31.48
C GLN A 431 -14.78 15.39 -31.08
N HIS A 432 -15.07 14.51 -32.02
CA HIS A 432 -14.87 13.08 -31.86
C HIS A 432 -13.47 12.73 -32.38
N VAL A 433 -12.64 12.19 -31.48
CA VAL A 433 -11.35 11.61 -31.84
C VAL A 433 -11.60 10.13 -32.13
N PRO A 434 -11.56 9.68 -33.40
CA PRO A 434 -11.72 8.26 -33.70
C PRO A 434 -10.55 7.47 -33.14
N ALA A 435 -10.82 6.27 -32.64
CA ALA A 435 -9.82 5.44 -32.00
C ALA A 435 -8.69 4.99 -32.97
N LEU A 436 -8.95 4.67 -34.23
CA LEU A 436 -7.94 3.91 -34.99
C LEU A 436 -6.93 4.78 -35.75
N PRO A 437 -5.61 4.48 -35.69
CA PRO A 437 -4.63 5.08 -36.59
C PRO A 437 -4.90 4.53 -38.00
N GLY A 438 -5.29 5.41 -38.92
CA GLY A 438 -5.62 5.07 -40.31
C GLY A 438 -6.93 5.68 -40.83
N SER A 439 -7.75 6.27 -39.97
CA SER A 439 -8.87 7.11 -40.40
C SER A 439 -8.62 8.56 -40.01
N ASP A 440 -8.21 9.41 -40.95
CA ASP A 440 -8.07 10.87 -40.78
C ASP A 440 -9.43 11.59 -40.53
N ALA A 441 -10.47 10.87 -40.15
CA ALA A 441 -11.83 11.36 -40.03
C ALA A 441 -12.06 12.00 -38.64
N TRP A 442 -11.50 13.18 -38.43
CA TRP A 442 -11.95 14.06 -37.35
C TRP A 442 -13.33 14.58 -37.70
N THR A 443 -14.34 14.21 -36.91
CA THR A 443 -15.67 14.82 -37.06
C THR A 443 -15.77 16.00 -36.11
N VAL A 444 -15.63 17.21 -36.64
CA VAL A 444 -15.90 18.45 -35.91
C VAL A 444 -17.39 18.77 -36.10
N ARG A 445 -18.18 18.64 -35.03
CA ARG A 445 -19.56 19.18 -35.02
C ARG A 445 -19.55 20.51 -34.30
N SER A 446 -19.77 21.59 -35.05
CA SER A 446 -20.16 22.86 -34.47
C SER A 446 -21.67 22.83 -34.21
N MET A 447 -22.08 22.88 -32.95
CA MET A 447 -23.50 22.98 -32.60
C MET A 447 -23.80 24.43 -32.20
N PRO A 448 -24.56 25.19 -33.00
CA PRO A 448 -25.15 26.44 -32.57
C PRO A 448 -26.39 26.14 -31.70
N GLY A 449 -26.28 26.36 -30.39
CA GLY A 449 -27.37 26.15 -29.44
C GLY A 449 -27.54 24.67 -29.06
N ALA A 450 -27.05 24.30 -27.88
CA ALA A 450 -27.12 22.94 -27.38
C ALA A 450 -28.57 22.44 -27.27
N PHE A 451 -28.89 21.37 -27.99
CA PHE A 451 -29.89 20.39 -27.61
C PHE A 451 -29.34 19.01 -27.95
N LEU A 452 -28.92 18.30 -26.90
CA LEU A 452 -28.45 16.92 -26.97
C LEU A 452 -29.69 16.02 -26.93
N PHE A 453 -29.99 15.33 -28.03
CA PHE A 453 -30.96 14.22 -28.03
C PHE A 453 -30.22 12.94 -28.41
N GLN A 454 -30.23 12.02 -27.47
CA GLN A 454 -29.71 10.66 -27.54
C GLN A 454 -30.86 9.71 -27.94
N ALA A 455 -30.65 8.85 -28.95
CA ALA A 455 -31.45 7.66 -29.30
C ALA A 455 -30.70 6.94 -30.45
N HIS A 456 -30.51 5.62 -30.53
CA HIS A 456 -30.98 4.45 -29.80
C HIS A 456 -29.82 3.45 -29.66
#